data_AF-A0A356E3K8-F1
#
_entry.id   AF-A0A356E3K8-F1
#
_cell.length_a   1.000
_cell.length_b   1.000
_cell.length_c   1.000
_cell.angle_alpha   90.00
_cell.angle_beta   90.00
_cell.angle_gamma   90.00
#
_symmetry.space_group_name_H-M   'P 1'
#
loop_
_entity.id
_entity.type
_entity.pdbx_description
1 polymer ?
#
loop_
_entity_poly.entity_id
_entity_poly.type
_entity_poly.pdbx_seq_one_letter_code
_entity_poly.pdbx_strand_id
1 'polypeptide(L)'
;MMANSLTYEIMTPESVGVMNTSLVLGKHSGQHAFEKRLVDLGYTLGKEEVKSLFAEFKNLADRKKTITDRDIIALVENASQSS
;
A
#
# COMPACT_ATOMS: atom_id res chain seq x y z
N MET A 1 15.00 -16.13 12.74
CA MET A 1 13.92 -15.50 11.96
C MET A 1 14.44 -14.15 11.51
N MET A 2 14.62 -13.95 10.20
CA MET A 2 15.18 -12.72 9.65
C MET A 2 14.07 -11.66 9.62
N ALA A 3 13.97 -10.88 10.68
CA ALA A 3 13.18 -9.65 10.68
C ALA A 3 14.01 -8.61 9.93
N ASN A 4 13.88 -8.58 8.60
CA ASN A 4 14.52 -7.55 7.80
C ASN A 4 13.66 -6.29 7.92
N SER A 5 14.00 -5.46 8.90
CA SER A 5 13.55 -4.08 9.05
C SER A 5 14.10 -3.25 7.89
N LEU A 6 13.55 -3.45 6.70
CA LEU A 6 13.82 -2.59 5.54
C LEU A 6 13.08 -1.29 5.76
N THR A 7 13.80 -0.38 6.43
CA THR A 7 13.74 1.08 6.30
C THR A 7 12.53 1.58 5.53
N TYR A 8 11.50 1.96 6.28
CA TYR A 8 10.41 2.78 5.78
C TYR A 8 10.99 4.14 5.36
N GLU A 9 11.40 4.27 4.10
CA GLU A 9 11.63 5.57 3.50
C GLU A 9 10.24 6.16 3.21
N ILE A 10 9.66 6.81 4.22
CA ILE A 10 8.45 7.61 4.09
C ILE A 10 8.86 8.86 3.29
N MET A 11 8.83 8.77 1.95
CA MET A 11 8.92 9.97 1.14
C MET A 11 7.61 10.73 1.36
N THR A 12 7.70 11.95 1.87
CA THR A 12 6.52 12.79 2.02
C THR A 12 5.85 12.95 0.66
N PRO A 13 4.52 12.80 0.59
CA PRO A 13 3.76 12.89 -0.67
C PRO A 13 3.87 14.28 -1.33
N GLU A 14 4.39 15.28 -0.61
CA GLU A 14 4.70 16.62 -1.15
C GLU A 14 5.94 16.63 -2.06
N SER A 15 6.88 15.68 -1.91
CA SER A 15 8.15 15.66 -2.66
C SER A 15 8.02 14.95 -4.01
N VAL A 16 7.19 13.92 -4.07
CA VAL A 16 6.84 13.20 -5.30
C VAL A 16 5.61 13.91 -5.86
N GLY A 17 5.75 14.69 -6.93
CA GLY A 17 4.67 15.48 -7.55
C GLY A 17 3.55 14.60 -8.14
N VAL A 18 2.83 13.89 -7.29
CA VAL A 18 1.85 12.88 -7.70
C VAL A 18 0.55 13.58 -8.04
N MET A 19 0.17 13.45 -9.30
CA MET A 19 -1.12 13.91 -9.79
C MET A 19 -2.22 13.19 -9.00
N ASN A 20 -3.05 13.95 -8.29
CA ASN A 20 -4.23 13.54 -7.51
C ASN A 20 -5.27 12.78 -8.35
N THR A 21 -4.89 11.66 -8.94
CA THR A 21 -5.79 10.76 -9.64
C THR A 21 -6.43 9.88 -8.57
N SER A 22 -7.73 10.04 -8.35
CA SER A 22 -8.51 9.16 -7.48
C SER A 22 -8.68 7.81 -8.17
N LEU A 23 -7.63 7.00 -8.14
CA LEU A 23 -7.68 5.64 -8.67
C LEU A 23 -8.27 4.73 -7.59
N VAL A 24 -9.50 4.28 -7.81
CA VAL A 24 -10.13 3.29 -6.95
C VAL A 24 -9.54 1.92 -7.27
N LEU A 25 -8.94 1.27 -6.27
CA LEU A 25 -8.54 -0.12 -6.36
C LEU A 25 -9.64 -1.02 -5.80
N GLY A 26 -9.80 -2.20 -6.40
CA GLY A 26 -10.80 -3.18 -5.96
C GLY A 26 -10.28 -4.60 -6.15
N LYS A 27 -11.15 -5.60 -5.96
CA LYS A 27 -10.79 -7.04 -6.05
C LYS A 27 -10.15 -7.48 -7.38
N HIS A 28 -10.32 -6.69 -8.44
CA HIS A 28 -9.75 -6.95 -9.78
C HIS A 28 -8.41 -6.23 -10.01
N SER A 29 -8.02 -5.35 -9.09
CA SER A 29 -6.72 -4.67 -9.13
C SER A 29 -5.62 -5.69 -8.82
N GLY A 30 -4.73 -5.90 -9.78
CA GLY A 30 -3.57 -6.77 -9.61
C GLY A 30 -2.51 -6.16 -8.68
N GLN A 31 -1.55 -6.98 -8.26
CA GLN A 31 -0.45 -6.57 -7.38
C GLN A 31 0.32 -5.36 -7.93
N HIS A 32 0.54 -5.31 -9.25
CA HIS A 32 1.25 -4.20 -9.87
C HIS A 32 0.50 -2.86 -9.74
N ALA A 33 -0.83 -2.88 -9.78
CA ALA A 33 -1.64 -1.66 -9.58
C ALA A 33 -1.57 -1.19 -8.12
N PHE A 34 -1.54 -2.14 -7.18
CA PHE A 34 -1.36 -1.85 -5.75
C PHE A 34 0.03 -1.28 -5.44
N GLU A 35 1.09 -1.91 -5.95
CA GLU A 35 2.48 -1.44 -5.80
C GLU A 35 2.66 -0.04 -6.40
N LYS A 36 2.17 0.18 -7.62
CA LYS A 36 2.19 1.51 -8.23
C LYS A 36 1.48 2.53 -7.36
N ARG A 37 0.34 2.15 -6.75
CA ARG A 37 -0.41 3.07 -5.89
C ARG A 37 0.34 3.40 -4.60
N LEU A 38 1.02 2.44 -4.00
CA LEU A 38 1.89 2.69 -2.85
C LEU A 38 2.95 3.75 -3.21
N VAL A 39 3.63 3.59 -4.35
CA VAL A 39 4.63 4.56 -4.83
C VAL A 39 4.01 5.94 -5.10
N ASP A 40 2.84 5.98 -5.73
CA ASP A 40 2.04 7.20 -5.94
C ASP A 40 1.67 7.89 -4.60
N LEU A 41 1.50 7.12 -3.53
CA LEU A 41 1.21 7.65 -2.19
C LEU A 41 2.48 8.04 -1.42
N GLY A 42 3.67 7.83 -1.99
CA GLY A 42 4.96 8.09 -1.34
C GLY A 42 5.53 6.90 -0.55
N TYR A 43 4.88 5.73 -0.60
CA TYR A 43 5.35 4.51 0.05
C TYR A 43 6.18 3.66 -0.91
N THR A 44 7.47 3.52 -0.62
CA THR A 44 8.34 2.57 -1.32
C THR A 44 8.62 1.40 -0.39
N LEU A 45 8.01 0.24 -0.68
CA LEU A 45 8.11 -0.97 0.14
C LEU A 45 8.84 -2.08 -0.62
N GLY A 46 9.52 -2.95 0.11
CA GLY A 46 10.16 -4.13 -0.47
C GLY A 46 9.15 -5.14 -1.03
N LYS A 47 9.57 -5.98 -1.98
CA LYS A 47 8.69 -6.99 -2.63
C LYS A 47 7.97 -7.92 -1.64
N GLU A 48 8.64 -8.31 -0.56
CA GLU A 48 8.06 -9.19 0.46
C GLU A 48 6.95 -8.48 1.24
N GLU A 49 7.17 -7.21 1.60
CA GLU A 49 6.17 -6.37 2.27
C GLU A 49 4.98 -6.06 1.36
N VAL A 50 5.23 -5.67 0.10
CA VAL A 50 4.17 -5.47 -0.89
C VAL A 50 3.34 -6.74 -1.03
N LYS A 51 3.97 -7.93 -1.00
CA LYS A 51 3.26 -9.21 -1.07
C LYS A 51 2.40 -9.47 0.17
N SER A 52 2.91 -9.15 1.36
CA SER A 52 2.19 -9.26 2.64
C SER A 52 0.97 -8.33 2.66
N LEU A 53 1.20 -7.04 2.40
CA LEU A 53 0.16 -6.02 2.31
C LEU A 53 -0.85 -6.32 1.19
N PHE A 54 -0.41 -6.85 0.06
CA PHE A 54 -1.33 -7.22 -1.02
C PHE A 54 -2.28 -8.35 -0.60
N ALA A 55 -1.84 -9.28 0.26
CA ALA A 55 -2.73 -10.29 0.82
C ALA A 55 -3.78 -9.67 1.74
N GLU A 56 -3.41 -8.72 2.60
CA GLU A 56 -4.34 -7.98 3.44
C GLU A 56 -5.29 -7.09 2.61
N PHE A 57 -4.77 -6.41 1.58
CA PHE A 57 -5.56 -5.65 0.62
C PHE A 57 -6.64 -6.50 -0.03
N LYS A 58 -6.34 -7.75 -0.43
CA LYS A 58 -7.35 -8.67 -0.99
C LYS A 58 -8.45 -8.98 0.03
N ASN A 59 -8.08 -9.22 1.28
CA ASN A 59 -9.06 -9.44 2.35
C ASN A 59 -9.93 -8.21 2.57
N LEU A 60 -9.35 -7.01 2.52
CA LEU A 60 -10.09 -5.76 2.64
C LEU A 60 -11.01 -5.52 1.43
N ALA A 61 -10.54 -5.79 0.21
CA ALA A 61 -11.29 -5.66 -1.03
C ALA A 61 -12.43 -6.70 -1.18
N ASP A 62 -12.31 -7.84 -0.50
CA ASP A 62 -13.40 -8.82 -0.39
C ASP A 62 -14.54 -8.27 0.49
N ARG A 63 -14.18 -7.62 1.60
CA ARG A 63 -15.13 -7.03 2.55
C ARG A 63 -15.72 -5.70 2.06
N LYS A 64 -14.94 -4.90 1.34
CA LYS A 64 -15.31 -3.56 0.87
C LYS A 64 -15.16 -3.50 -0.65
N LYS A 65 -16.28 -3.25 -1.35
CA LYS A 65 -16.33 -3.21 -2.82
C LYS A 65 -15.36 -2.20 -3.47
N THR A 66 -14.93 -1.18 -2.72
CA THR A 66 -14.14 -0.05 -3.19
C THR A 66 -13.09 0.28 -2.14
N ILE A 67 -11.82 0.13 -2.49
CA ILE A 67 -10.69 0.51 -1.64
C ILE A 67 -10.16 1.86 -2.13
N THR A 68 -10.11 2.81 -1.21
CA THR A 68 -9.60 4.16 -1.46
C THR A 68 -8.17 4.30 -0.96
N ASP A 69 -7.52 5.40 -1.33
CA ASP A 69 -6.17 5.73 -0.86
C ASP A 69 -6.06 5.72 0.66
N ARG A 70 -7.09 6.23 1.34
CA ARG A 70 -7.17 6.23 2.79
C ARG A 70 -7.15 4.83 3.38
N ASP A 71 -7.83 3.89 2.73
CA ASP A 71 -7.83 2.49 3.15
C ASP A 71 -6.45 1.85 2.93
N ILE A 72 -5.76 2.20 1.83
CA ILE A 72 -4.39 1.71 1.54
C ILE A 72 -3.40 2.28 2.56
N ILE A 73 -3.48 3.58 2.86
CA ILE A 73 -2.66 4.23 3.88
C ILE A 73 -2.87 3.54 5.23
N ALA A 74 -4.13 3.37 5.65
CA ALA A 74 -4.46 2.71 6.91
C ALA A 74 -3.95 1.26 6.96
N LEU A 75 -3.98 0.54 5.84
CA LEU A 75 -3.44 -0.82 5.72
C LEU A 75 -1.93 -0.85 5.96
N VAL A 76 -1.18 0.07 5.33
CA VAL A 76 0.27 0.20 5.52
C VAL A 76 0.59 0.58 6.96
N GLU A 77 -0.08 1.58 7.52
CA GLU A 77 0.12 2.00 8.91
C GLU A 77 -0.18 0.87 9.91
N ASN A 78 -1.19 0.05 9.67
CA ASN A 78 -1.53 -1.07 10.54
C ASN A 78 -0.46 -2.17 10.51
N ALA A 79 0.09 -2.47 9.33
CA ALA A 79 1.21 -3.40 9.19
C ALA A 79 2.47 -2.90 9.90
N SER A 80 2.74 -1.58 9.88
CA SER A 80 3.89 -0.99 10.57
C SER A 80 3.76 -0.96 12.10
N GLN A 81 2.54 -0.99 12.64
CA GLN A 81 2.26 -1.00 14.09
C GLN A 81 2.31 -2.42 14.69
N SER A 82 2.39 -3.45 13.86
CA SER A 82 2.48 -4.86 14.28
C SER A 82 3.95 -5.28 14.40
N SER A 83 4.71 -4.63 15.27
CA SER A 83 6.09 -5.00 15.64
C SER A 83 6.37 -4.63 17.09
#